data_AF-A0A7H8KQ66-F1
#
_entry.id   AF-A0A7H8KQ66-F1
#
_cell.length_a   1.000
_cell.length_b   1.000
_cell.length_c   1.000
_cell.angle_alpha   90.00
_cell.angle_beta   90.00
_cell.angle_gamma   90.00
#
_symmetry.space_group_name_H-M   'P 1'
#
loop_
_entity.id
_entity.type
_entity.pdbx_description
1 polymer ?
#
loop_
_entity_poly.entity_id
_entity_poly.type
_entity_poly.pdbx_seq_one_letter_code
_entity_poly.pdbx_strand_id
1 'polypeptide(L)'
;MPIARRLLAALPVRTPLPPPRARGTARGIVWIYALPFAILYMLLTIVSAWPGAQRAAAGATTAAATASEPAVLREAALWLLLSVPVWLLLGMAERAPSVGLRRMAPRQLAAASCAVFCLAEAPMFLLGTAFEFVRAHSPAVAAHSGSNAGSTLLGSISASAAAGVSEEIVVMVLPALAVWRFAPRATGTRQRRLGTAALLLVLVAARLSYHLEYGLAIVSLVLWSAVSVLLYLRSRAILPIMIAHAVYDIALIPVNRVGAQHGLAAATAVFAVPAALVLAGALLTGRAPRQVAVDAPVGEHPAGAVER
;
A
#
# COMPACT_ATOMS: atom_id res chain seq x y z
N MET A 1 -16.01 19.57 2.54
CA MET A 1 -14.55 19.55 2.29
C MET A 1 -13.58 19.62 3.50
N PRO A 2 -13.97 19.69 4.80
CA PRO A 2 -12.98 19.79 5.90
C PRO A 2 -12.29 18.47 6.29
N ILE A 3 -12.91 17.30 6.08
CA ILE A 3 -12.39 16.00 6.57
C ILE A 3 -11.18 15.52 5.76
N ALA A 4 -11.27 15.47 4.42
CA ALA A 4 -10.16 15.04 3.56
C ALA A 4 -8.89 15.87 3.77
N ARG A 5 -9.03 17.20 3.97
CA ARG A 5 -7.90 18.08 4.27
C ARG A 5 -7.24 17.75 5.62
N ARG A 6 -8.02 17.37 6.63
CA ARG A 6 -7.51 16.91 7.93
C ARG A 6 -6.78 15.57 7.81
N LEU A 7 -7.35 14.61 7.07
CA LEU A 7 -6.70 13.31 6.80
C LEU A 7 -5.37 13.50 6.05
N LEU A 8 -5.34 14.36 5.03
CA LEU A 8 -4.12 14.69 4.28
C LEU A 8 -3.08 15.47 5.11
N ALA A 9 -3.50 16.16 6.17
CA ALA A 9 -2.61 16.84 7.11
C ALA A 9 -1.99 15.87 8.13
N ALA A 10 -2.61 14.72 8.39
CA ALA A 10 -2.02 13.66 9.21
C ALA A 10 -0.84 12.97 8.49
N LEU A 11 -0.75 13.11 7.17
CA LEU A 11 0.36 12.57 6.38
C LEU A 11 1.51 13.59 6.32
N PRO A 12 2.76 13.18 6.58
CA PRO A 12 3.89 14.09 6.49
C PRO A 12 4.01 14.60 5.05
N VAL A 13 4.11 15.92 4.86
CA VAL A 13 4.42 16.52 3.55
C VAL A 13 5.93 16.58 3.40
N ARG A 14 6.48 16.02 2.31
CA ARG A 14 7.93 16.05 2.07
C ARG A 14 8.32 16.90 0.88
N THR A 15 9.48 17.53 1.02
CA THR A 15 10.20 18.19 -0.06
C THR A 15 10.57 17.17 -1.15
N PRO A 16 10.80 17.62 -2.39
CA PRO A 16 11.28 16.76 -3.47
C PRO A 16 12.48 15.93 -3.02
N LEU A 17 12.57 14.69 -3.52
CA LEU A 17 13.70 13.83 -3.20
C LEU A 17 15.00 14.55 -3.61
N PRO A 18 15.96 14.71 -2.69
CA PRO A 18 17.24 15.28 -3.04
C PRO A 18 17.91 14.36 -4.06
N PRO A 19 18.72 14.92 -4.99
CA PRO A 19 19.39 14.12 -6.00
C PRO A 19 20.17 12.96 -5.34
N PRO A 20 20.20 11.76 -5.97
CA PRO A 20 21.11 10.70 -5.53
C PRO A 20 22.52 11.29 -5.46
N ARG A 21 23.10 11.34 -4.26
CA ARG A 21 24.53 11.65 -4.09
C ARG A 21 25.31 10.44 -4.56
N ALA A 22 26.43 10.72 -5.24
CA ALA A 22 27.22 9.75 -5.99
C ALA A 22 27.52 8.43 -5.24
N ARG A 23 27.57 7.39 -6.08
CA ARG A 23 28.06 6.01 -5.98
C ARG A 23 28.92 5.68 -4.75
N GLY A 24 28.30 5.13 -3.71
CA GLY A 24 28.97 4.21 -2.79
C GLY A 24 28.70 2.77 -3.23
N THR A 25 29.71 1.91 -3.25
CA THR A 25 29.62 0.47 -3.61
C THR A 25 28.53 -0.26 -2.84
N ALA A 26 28.35 0.05 -1.54
CA ALA A 26 27.29 -0.50 -0.69
C ALA A 26 25.87 -0.28 -1.23
N ARG A 27 25.59 0.85 -1.90
CA ARG A 27 24.28 1.10 -2.52
C ARG A 27 24.05 0.23 -3.73
N GLY A 28 25.09 0.00 -4.55
CA GLY A 28 24.98 -0.86 -5.73
C GLY A 28 24.60 -2.29 -5.33
N ILE A 29 25.22 -2.80 -4.26
CA ILE A 29 24.97 -4.15 -3.72
C ILE A 29 23.51 -4.32 -3.32
N VAL A 30 22.90 -3.39 -2.59
CA VAL A 30 21.49 -3.51 -2.19
C VAL A 30 20.55 -3.57 -3.39
N TRP A 31 20.83 -2.82 -4.45
CA TRP A 31 20.04 -2.87 -5.69
C TRP A 31 20.24 -4.17 -6.48
N ILE A 32 21.43 -4.78 -6.41
CA ILE A 32 21.71 -6.11 -6.98
C ILE A 32 20.87 -7.19 -6.30
N TYR A 33 20.54 -7.06 -5.01
CA TYR A 33 19.67 -8.01 -4.32
C TYR A 33 18.18 -7.70 -4.47
N ALA A 34 17.81 -6.42 -4.33
CA ALA A 34 16.41 -6.04 -4.26
C ALA A 34 15.68 -6.14 -5.61
N LEU A 35 16.37 -5.86 -6.72
CA LEU A 35 15.74 -5.92 -8.05
C LEU A 35 15.45 -7.36 -8.50
N PRO A 36 16.38 -8.34 -8.43
CA PRO A 36 16.06 -9.73 -8.71
C PRO A 36 14.99 -10.29 -7.77
N PHE A 37 14.98 -9.89 -6.50
CA PHE A 37 13.92 -10.28 -5.57
C PHE A 37 12.55 -9.80 -6.04
N ALA A 38 12.41 -8.52 -6.41
CA ALA A 38 11.15 -8.00 -6.94
C ALA A 38 10.73 -8.70 -8.24
N ILE A 39 11.68 -8.93 -9.16
CA ILE A 39 11.39 -9.65 -10.40
C ILE A 39 10.92 -11.07 -10.10
N LEU A 40 11.62 -11.81 -9.24
CA LEU A 40 11.26 -13.16 -8.86
C LEU A 40 9.89 -13.22 -8.17
N TYR A 41 9.62 -12.28 -7.25
CA TYR A 41 8.31 -12.15 -6.60
C TYR A 41 7.19 -11.98 -7.63
N MET A 42 7.34 -11.01 -8.55
CA MET A 42 6.33 -10.74 -9.58
C MET A 42 6.14 -11.93 -10.50
N LEU A 43 7.22 -12.59 -10.92
CA LEU A 43 7.14 -13.78 -11.77
C LEU A 43 6.43 -14.94 -11.06
N LEU A 44 6.78 -15.22 -9.80
CA LEU A 44 6.14 -16.27 -9.02
C LEU A 44 4.64 -16.00 -8.83
N THR A 45 4.28 -14.74 -8.54
CA THR A 45 2.88 -14.34 -8.35
C THR A 45 2.08 -14.41 -9.66
N ILE A 46 2.66 -13.97 -10.77
CA ILE A 46 2.02 -14.10 -12.09
C ILE A 46 1.84 -15.57 -12.46
N VAL A 47 2.88 -16.40 -12.28
CA VAL A 47 2.83 -17.83 -12.59
C VAL A 47 1.81 -18.56 -11.70
N SER A 48 1.69 -18.19 -10.42
CA SER A 48 0.71 -18.80 -9.53
C SER A 48 -0.73 -18.36 -9.83
N ALA A 49 -0.93 -17.11 -10.26
CA ALA A 49 -2.24 -16.58 -10.67
C ALA A 49 -2.69 -17.07 -12.06
N TRP A 50 -1.75 -17.41 -12.94
CA TRP A 50 -2.01 -17.73 -14.36
C TRP A 50 -3.06 -18.83 -14.59
N PRO A 51 -3.03 -19.99 -13.91
CA PRO A 51 -4.06 -21.02 -14.09
C PRO A 51 -5.45 -20.56 -13.61
N GLY A 52 -5.51 -19.65 -12.64
CA GLY A 52 -6.76 -19.00 -12.21
C GLY A 52 -7.30 -18.10 -13.30
N ALA A 53 -6.45 -17.22 -13.85
CA ALA A 53 -6.81 -16.32 -14.94
C ALA A 53 -7.30 -17.08 -16.20
N GLN A 54 -6.63 -18.18 -16.59
CA GLN A 54 -7.06 -19.01 -17.72
C GLN A 54 -8.46 -19.63 -17.49
N ARG A 55 -8.73 -20.11 -16.28
CA ARG A 55 -10.04 -20.67 -15.91
C ARG A 55 -11.13 -19.60 -15.91
N ALA A 56 -10.85 -18.43 -15.31
CA ALA A 56 -11.77 -17.30 -15.32
C ALA A 56 -12.08 -16.83 -16.75
N ALA A 57 -11.07 -16.74 -17.63
CA ALA A 57 -11.24 -16.40 -19.04
C ALA A 57 -12.08 -17.43 -19.82
N ALA A 58 -12.07 -18.68 -19.40
CA ALA A 58 -12.91 -19.75 -19.94
C ALA A 58 -14.32 -19.81 -19.30
N GLY A 59 -14.67 -18.87 -18.41
CA GLY A 59 -15.94 -18.88 -17.67
C GLY A 59 -16.04 -20.01 -16.63
N ALA A 60 -14.93 -20.66 -16.30
CA ALA A 60 -14.89 -21.71 -15.29
C ALA A 60 -14.64 -21.11 -13.89
N THR A 61 -15.29 -21.67 -12.87
CA THR A 61 -15.07 -21.26 -11.49
C THR A 61 -13.60 -21.48 -11.11
N THR A 62 -12.94 -20.42 -10.63
CA THR A 62 -11.60 -20.48 -10.06
C THR A 62 -11.65 -21.03 -8.65
N ALA A 63 -12.18 -22.25 -8.45
CA ALA A 63 -11.98 -22.93 -7.18
C ALA A 63 -10.46 -23.15 -7.05
N ALA A 64 -9.80 -22.34 -6.23
CA ALA A 64 -8.42 -22.59 -5.88
C ALA A 64 -8.38 -23.97 -5.20
N ALA A 65 -7.43 -24.82 -5.57
CA ALA A 65 -7.13 -25.96 -4.73
C ALA A 65 -6.81 -25.39 -3.34
N THR A 66 -7.55 -25.82 -2.32
CA THR A 66 -7.33 -25.33 -0.96
C THR A 66 -5.93 -25.75 -0.53
N ALA A 67 -5.00 -24.80 -0.48
CA ALA A 67 -3.69 -25.05 0.07
C ALA A 67 -3.85 -25.50 1.52
N SER A 68 -3.08 -26.50 1.95
CA SER A 68 -3.09 -26.91 3.35
C SER A 68 -2.62 -25.75 4.24
N GLU A 69 -3.18 -25.64 5.44
CA GLU A 69 -2.80 -24.58 6.38
C GLU A 69 -1.27 -24.49 6.63
N PRO A 70 -0.53 -25.61 6.82
CA PRO A 70 0.93 -25.55 6.92
C PRO A 70 1.61 -24.98 5.68
N ALA A 71 1.07 -25.20 4.49
CA ALA A 71 1.62 -24.65 3.26
C ALA A 71 1.45 -23.13 3.20
N VAL A 72 0.25 -22.62 3.53
CA VAL A 72 -0.03 -21.18 3.58
C VAL A 72 0.83 -20.47 4.62
N LEU A 73 0.97 -21.04 5.82
CA LEU A 73 1.80 -20.47 6.88
C LEU A 73 3.28 -20.40 6.49
N ARG A 74 3.80 -21.47 5.88
CA ARG A 74 5.17 -21.52 5.37
C ARG A 74 5.41 -20.47 4.27
N GLU A 75 4.46 -20.31 3.36
CA GLU A 75 4.53 -19.31 2.31
C GLU A 75 4.52 -17.88 2.87
N ALA A 76 3.59 -17.57 3.78
CA ALA A 76 3.53 -16.27 4.45
C ALA A 76 4.84 -15.96 5.20
N ALA A 77 5.38 -16.94 5.94
CA ALA A 77 6.66 -16.80 6.63
C ALA A 77 7.81 -16.54 5.65
N LEU A 78 7.87 -17.28 4.54
CA LEU A 78 8.89 -17.07 3.49
C LEU A 78 8.81 -15.66 2.92
N TRP A 79 7.62 -15.16 2.59
CA TRP A 79 7.47 -13.81 2.05
C TRP A 79 7.88 -12.72 3.03
N LEU A 80 7.57 -12.88 4.32
CA LEU A 80 8.05 -11.96 5.36
C LEU A 80 9.58 -12.02 5.53
N LEU A 81 10.15 -13.23 5.57
CA LEU A 81 11.58 -13.45 5.71
C LEU A 81 12.38 -12.88 4.54
N LEU A 82 11.80 -12.78 3.35
CA LEU A 82 12.45 -12.15 2.20
C LEU A 82 12.22 -10.63 2.15
N SER A 83 10.98 -10.19 2.38
CA SER A 83 10.59 -8.78 2.19
C SER A 83 11.10 -7.86 3.28
N VAL A 84 11.12 -8.31 4.54
CA VAL A 84 11.57 -7.49 5.67
C VAL A 84 13.07 -7.16 5.55
N PRO A 85 13.98 -8.12 5.29
CA PRO A 85 15.39 -7.79 5.05
C PRO A 85 15.59 -6.86 3.86
N VAL A 86 14.88 -7.08 2.74
CA VAL A 86 14.95 -6.18 1.58
C VAL A 86 14.53 -4.76 1.97
N TRP A 87 13.44 -4.61 2.72
CA TRP A 87 13.00 -3.31 3.22
C TRP A 87 14.04 -2.63 4.12
N LEU A 88 14.63 -3.38 5.06
CA LEU A 88 15.66 -2.88 5.96
C LEU A 88 16.93 -2.47 5.19
N LEU A 89 17.40 -3.32 4.28
CA LEU A 89 18.55 -3.05 3.41
C LEU A 89 18.32 -1.82 2.54
N LEU A 90 17.13 -1.68 1.94
CA LEU A 90 16.75 -0.50 1.18
C LEU A 90 16.82 0.75 2.05
N GLY A 91 16.29 0.70 3.27
CA GLY A 91 16.32 1.86 4.15
C GLY A 91 17.69 2.17 4.76
N MET A 92 18.64 1.23 4.74
CA MET A 92 20.07 1.49 5.00
C MET A 92 20.77 2.11 3.78
N ALA A 93 20.44 1.64 2.57
CA ALA A 93 21.09 2.08 1.34
C ALA A 93 20.59 3.44 0.85
N GLU A 94 19.29 3.67 0.93
CA GLU A 94 18.62 4.88 0.50
C GLU A 94 18.42 5.84 1.68
N ARG A 95 18.14 7.11 1.39
CA ARG A 95 17.91 8.07 2.48
C ARG A 95 16.68 7.59 3.26
N ALA A 96 16.73 7.54 4.60
CA ALA A 96 15.58 7.22 5.45
C ALA A 96 14.22 7.81 4.98
N PRO A 97 14.16 9.05 4.41
CA PRO A 97 12.92 9.57 3.88
C PRO A 97 12.42 9.01 2.54
N SER A 98 13.11 8.12 1.83
CA SER A 98 12.63 7.54 0.56
C SER A 98 12.04 6.13 0.72
N VAL A 99 12.42 5.39 1.77
CA VAL A 99 11.94 4.02 2.04
C VAL A 99 10.99 3.97 3.24
N GLY A 100 10.72 5.11 3.87
CA GLY A 100 9.77 5.21 4.98
C GLY A 100 10.26 4.69 6.33
N LEU A 101 11.57 4.45 6.51
CA LEU A 101 12.17 4.01 7.78
C LEU A 101 12.34 5.12 8.83
N ARG A 102 11.93 6.37 8.55
CA ARG A 102 12.03 7.43 9.55
C ARG A 102 11.13 7.06 10.73
N ARG A 103 11.70 7.03 11.94
CA ARG A 103 10.95 6.84 13.19
C ARG A 103 9.81 7.85 13.25
N MET A 104 8.58 7.35 13.10
CA MET A 104 7.37 8.08 13.44
C MET A 104 7.06 7.79 14.90
N ALA A 105 6.58 8.79 15.64
CA ALA A 105 6.00 8.50 16.94
C ALA A 105 4.82 7.52 16.75
N PRO A 106 4.58 6.55 17.64
CA PRO A 106 3.49 5.58 17.49
C PRO A 106 2.13 6.22 17.18
N ARG A 107 1.82 7.36 17.83
CA ARG A 107 0.61 8.15 17.56
C ARG A 107 0.53 8.70 16.12
N GLN A 108 1.65 9.16 15.56
CA GLN A 108 1.70 9.67 14.18
C GLN A 108 1.56 8.53 13.17
N LEU A 109 2.19 7.38 13.44
CA LEU A 109 2.04 6.18 12.62
C LEU A 109 0.58 5.72 12.60
N ALA A 110 -0.04 5.58 13.77
CA ALA A 110 -1.45 5.21 13.88
C ALA A 110 -2.36 6.20 13.13
N ALA A 111 -2.17 7.51 13.31
CA ALA A 111 -2.94 8.54 12.61
C ALA A 111 -2.77 8.43 11.07
N ALA A 112 -1.54 8.22 10.59
CA ALA A 112 -1.26 8.06 9.18
C ALA A 112 -1.89 6.78 8.61
N SER A 113 -1.78 5.65 9.31
CA SER A 113 -2.42 4.38 8.89
C SER A 113 -3.93 4.53 8.82
N CYS A 114 -4.55 5.17 9.82
CA CYS A 114 -5.98 5.42 9.82
C CYS A 114 -6.41 6.33 8.67
N ALA A 115 -5.61 7.36 8.36
CA ALA A 115 -5.86 8.22 7.22
C ALA A 115 -5.75 7.46 5.88
N VAL A 116 -4.74 6.60 5.70
CA VAL A 116 -4.62 5.74 4.52
C VAL A 116 -5.86 4.86 4.39
N PHE A 117 -6.24 4.17 5.47
CA PHE A 117 -7.43 3.32 5.48
C PHE A 117 -8.71 4.08 5.08
N CYS A 118 -8.93 5.27 5.65
CA CYS A 118 -10.11 6.08 5.31
C CYS A 118 -10.09 6.58 3.86
N LEU A 119 -8.91 6.88 3.30
CA LEU A 119 -8.77 7.49 1.97
C LEU A 119 -8.71 6.45 0.84
N ALA A 120 -8.19 5.26 1.10
CA ALA A 120 -7.97 4.22 0.09
C ALA A 120 -8.89 3.01 0.30
N GLU A 121 -8.88 2.43 1.50
CA GLU A 121 -9.54 1.15 1.80
C GLU A 121 -11.06 1.26 1.87
N ALA A 122 -11.58 2.24 2.61
CA ALA A 122 -13.03 2.40 2.78
C ALA A 122 -13.76 2.70 1.46
N PRO A 123 -13.27 3.60 0.58
CA PRO A 123 -13.86 3.78 -0.75
C PRO A 123 -13.79 2.51 -1.61
N MET A 124 -12.68 1.76 -1.55
CA MET A 124 -12.55 0.50 -2.25
C MET A 124 -13.59 -0.53 -1.79
N PHE A 125 -13.82 -0.63 -0.48
CA PHE A 125 -14.86 -1.51 0.06
C PHE A 125 -16.27 -1.14 -0.43
N LEU A 126 -16.59 0.15 -0.47
CA LEU A 126 -17.89 0.61 -0.98
C LEU A 126 -18.05 0.27 -2.47
N LEU A 127 -17.01 0.45 -3.27
CA LEU A 127 -17.00 0.04 -4.67
C LEU A 127 -17.14 -1.48 -4.81
N GLY A 128 -16.45 -2.26 -3.97
CA GLY A 128 -16.58 -3.71 -3.93
C GLY A 128 -18.00 -4.17 -3.55
N THR A 129 -18.63 -3.51 -2.57
CA THR A 129 -20.02 -3.76 -2.16
C THR A 129 -20.99 -3.46 -3.31
N ALA A 130 -20.81 -2.34 -4.00
CA ALA A 130 -21.61 -1.98 -5.17
C ALA A 130 -21.41 -3.00 -6.32
N PHE A 131 -20.17 -3.45 -6.53
CA PHE A 131 -19.86 -4.49 -7.51
C PHE A 131 -20.54 -5.81 -7.16
N GLU A 132 -20.48 -6.25 -5.89
CA GLU A 132 -21.16 -7.46 -5.42
C GLU A 132 -22.67 -7.39 -5.60
N PHE A 133 -23.28 -6.22 -5.38
CA PHE A 133 -24.69 -6.00 -5.69
C PHE A 133 -24.97 -6.18 -7.19
N VAL A 134 -24.16 -5.59 -8.07
CA VAL A 134 -24.30 -5.76 -9.53
C VAL A 134 -24.10 -7.22 -9.93
N ARG A 135 -23.09 -7.89 -9.39
CA ARG A 135 -22.78 -9.31 -9.63
C ARG A 135 -23.96 -10.20 -9.27
N ALA A 136 -24.61 -9.95 -8.13
CA ALA A 136 -25.78 -10.70 -7.68
C ALA A 136 -27.01 -10.54 -8.60
N HIS A 137 -27.08 -9.45 -9.37
CA HIS A 137 -28.21 -9.13 -10.26
C HIS A 137 -27.85 -9.23 -11.76
N SER A 138 -26.62 -9.62 -12.10
CA SER A 138 -26.15 -9.72 -13.48
C SER A 138 -25.43 -11.04 -13.72
N PRO A 139 -26.09 -12.03 -14.35
CA PRO A 139 -25.49 -13.32 -14.67
C PRO A 139 -24.20 -13.20 -15.50
N ALA A 140 -24.13 -12.21 -16.39
CA ALA A 140 -22.94 -11.93 -17.19
C ALA A 140 -21.75 -11.52 -16.32
N VAL A 141 -21.95 -10.72 -15.28
CA VAL A 141 -20.88 -10.30 -14.36
C VAL A 141 -20.50 -11.45 -13.43
N ALA A 142 -21.48 -12.22 -12.95
CA ALA A 142 -21.23 -13.39 -12.10
C ALA A 142 -20.37 -14.45 -12.80
N ALA A 143 -20.60 -14.69 -14.10
CA ALA A 143 -19.85 -15.66 -14.89
C ALA A 143 -18.35 -15.32 -15.08
N HIS A 144 -17.98 -14.04 -14.90
CA HIS A 144 -16.61 -13.53 -15.12
C HIS A 144 -15.96 -13.02 -13.82
N SER A 145 -16.50 -13.38 -12.66
CA SER A 145 -15.96 -13.00 -11.35
C SER A 145 -15.35 -14.22 -10.66
N GLY A 146 -14.07 -14.13 -10.26
CA GLY A 146 -13.42 -15.15 -9.44
C GLY A 146 -13.92 -15.11 -7.99
N SER A 147 -13.81 -16.24 -7.29
CA SER A 147 -14.06 -16.30 -5.83
C SER A 147 -12.88 -16.96 -5.13
N ASN A 148 -12.31 -16.30 -4.12
CA ASN A 148 -11.30 -16.87 -3.23
C ASN A 148 -11.98 -17.48 -2.00
N ALA A 149 -12.49 -18.70 -2.14
CA ALA A 149 -12.98 -19.49 -1.01
C ALA A 149 -12.01 -20.67 -0.80
N GLY A 150 -11.25 -20.68 0.30
CA GLY A 150 -10.38 -21.84 0.53
C GLY A 150 -9.38 -21.87 1.67
N SER A 151 -9.19 -20.83 2.49
CA SER A 151 -8.18 -20.83 3.55
C SER A 151 -8.75 -20.86 4.97
N THR A 152 -8.02 -21.48 5.90
CA THR A 152 -8.31 -21.41 7.35
C THR A 152 -8.21 -19.96 7.84
N LEU A 153 -8.81 -19.65 8.99
CA LEU A 153 -8.73 -18.31 9.58
C LEU A 153 -7.29 -17.86 9.80
N LEU A 154 -6.48 -18.72 10.41
CA LEU A 154 -5.08 -18.41 10.71
C LEU A 154 -4.27 -18.25 9.42
N GLY A 155 -4.46 -19.16 8.45
CA GLY A 155 -3.83 -19.05 7.13
C GLY A 155 -4.16 -17.74 6.42
N SER A 156 -5.43 -17.32 6.42
CA SER A 156 -5.84 -16.02 5.86
C SER A 156 -5.15 -14.85 6.56
N ILE A 157 -5.15 -14.81 7.90
CA ILE A 157 -4.53 -13.70 8.66
C ILE A 157 -3.03 -13.60 8.34
N SER A 158 -2.33 -14.75 8.33
CA SER A 158 -0.90 -14.78 8.03
C SER A 158 -0.60 -14.36 6.60
N ALA A 159 -1.38 -14.83 5.63
CA ALA A 159 -1.23 -14.43 4.23
C ALA A 159 -1.48 -12.93 4.04
N SER A 160 -2.54 -12.37 4.65
CA SER A 160 -2.85 -10.93 4.62
C SER A 160 -1.75 -10.07 5.22
N ALA A 161 -1.17 -10.49 6.35
CA ALA A 161 -0.04 -9.79 6.95
C ALA A 161 1.21 -9.82 6.06
N ALA A 162 1.49 -10.97 5.43
CA ALA A 162 2.60 -11.13 4.51
C ALA A 162 2.40 -10.33 3.21
N ALA A 163 1.19 -10.32 2.64
CA ALA A 163 0.82 -9.54 1.47
C ALA A 163 0.99 -8.03 1.73
N GLY A 164 0.41 -7.53 2.83
CA GLY A 164 0.51 -6.12 3.21
C GLY A 164 1.95 -5.62 3.41
N VAL A 165 2.91 -6.49 3.72
CA VAL A 165 4.34 -6.11 3.78
C VAL A 165 5.01 -6.30 2.41
N SER A 166 4.89 -7.50 1.83
CA SER A 166 5.66 -7.89 0.65
C SER A 166 5.26 -7.11 -0.59
N GLU A 167 3.96 -6.96 -0.84
CA GLU A 167 3.45 -6.26 -2.02
C GLU A 167 3.84 -4.78 -1.99
N GLU A 168 3.76 -4.13 -0.84
CA GLU A 168 4.13 -2.71 -0.74
C GLU A 168 5.62 -2.46 -1.02
N ILE A 169 6.49 -3.41 -0.66
CA ILE A 169 7.91 -3.32 -1.00
C ILE A 169 8.14 -3.56 -2.49
N VAL A 170 7.60 -4.66 -3.01
CA VAL A 170 7.89 -5.13 -4.37
C VAL A 170 7.20 -4.29 -5.43
N VAL A 171 5.92 -3.97 -5.22
CA VAL A 171 5.05 -3.36 -6.22
C VAL A 171 5.12 -1.85 -6.16
N MET A 172 5.38 -1.26 -4.98
CA MET A 172 5.38 0.19 -4.81
C MET A 172 6.76 0.79 -4.52
N VAL A 173 7.42 0.39 -3.43
CA VAL A 173 8.67 1.03 -3.01
C VAL A 173 9.77 0.83 -4.04
N LEU A 174 10.01 -0.41 -4.47
CA LEU A 174 11.10 -0.74 -5.36
C LEU A 174 10.99 -0.07 -6.74
N PRO A 175 9.86 -0.13 -7.45
CA PRO A 175 9.76 0.48 -8.77
C PRO A 175 9.78 2.01 -8.68
N ALA A 176 9.18 2.60 -7.64
CA ALA A 176 9.24 4.04 -7.42
C ALA A 176 10.67 4.54 -7.16
N LEU A 177 11.42 3.84 -6.31
CA LEU A 177 12.83 4.13 -6.06
C LEU A 177 13.69 3.92 -7.32
N ALA A 178 13.43 2.86 -8.09
CA ALA A 178 14.14 2.57 -9.33
C ALA A 178 13.93 3.71 -10.34
N VAL A 179 12.69 4.17 -10.52
CA VAL A 179 12.38 5.32 -11.38
C VAL A 179 13.09 6.58 -10.91
N TRP A 180 13.11 6.92 -9.62
CA TRP A 180 13.87 8.11 -9.18
C TRP A 180 15.37 7.98 -9.31
N ARG A 181 15.89 6.76 -9.26
CA ARG A 181 17.32 6.48 -9.37
C ARG A 181 17.80 6.54 -10.81
N PHE A 182 17.04 5.94 -11.72
CA PHE A 182 17.46 5.70 -13.10
C PHE A 182 16.82 6.64 -14.13
N ALA A 183 15.71 7.30 -13.80
CA ALA A 183 15.10 8.24 -14.75
C ALA A 183 15.93 9.53 -14.88
N PRO A 184 16.15 10.03 -16.11
CA PRO A 184 16.72 11.34 -16.36
C PRO A 184 15.96 12.41 -15.57
N ARG A 185 16.69 13.36 -14.96
CA ARG A 185 16.05 14.43 -14.19
C ARG A 185 15.27 15.34 -15.14
N ALA A 186 13.94 15.23 -15.10
CA ALA A 186 13.05 16.23 -15.68
C ALA A 186 13.30 17.59 -15.00
N THR A 187 13.80 18.56 -15.77
CA THR A 187 14.08 19.92 -15.30
C THR A 187 12.81 20.79 -15.34
N GLY A 188 11.88 20.52 -16.26
CA GLY A 188 10.63 21.27 -16.38
C GLY A 188 9.48 20.75 -15.52
N THR A 189 8.65 21.67 -15.00
CA THR A 189 7.43 21.34 -14.23
C THR A 189 6.48 20.41 -14.99
N ARG A 190 6.31 20.64 -16.31
CA ARG A 190 5.47 19.78 -17.17
C ARG A 190 6.01 18.35 -17.26
N GLN A 191 7.30 18.19 -17.52
CA GLN A 191 7.95 16.88 -17.60
C GLN A 191 7.88 16.14 -16.26
N ARG A 192 8.02 16.85 -15.13
CA ARG A 192 7.85 16.25 -13.79
C ARG A 192 6.43 15.75 -13.55
N ARG A 193 5.41 16.51 -13.96
CA ARG A 193 4.01 16.08 -13.87
C ARG A 193 3.76 14.84 -14.73
N LEU A 194 4.25 14.84 -15.97
CA LEU A 194 4.12 13.69 -16.88
C LEU A 194 4.85 12.45 -16.35
N GLY A 195 6.08 12.61 -15.84
CA GLY A 195 6.82 11.50 -15.24
C GLY A 195 6.14 10.95 -13.98
N THR A 196 5.49 11.80 -13.19
CA THR A 196 4.71 11.37 -12.02
C THR A 196 3.45 10.62 -12.44
N ALA A 197 2.73 11.11 -13.45
CA ALA A 197 1.57 10.42 -14.00
C ALA A 197 1.94 9.08 -14.62
N ALA A 198 3.05 9.00 -15.37
CA ALA A 198 3.56 7.76 -15.92
C ALA A 198 3.94 6.76 -14.82
N LEU A 199 4.65 7.22 -13.78
CA LEU A 199 4.98 6.37 -12.63
C LEU A 199 3.71 5.85 -11.95
N LEU A 200 2.71 6.70 -11.73
CA LEU A 200 1.42 6.31 -11.16
C LEU A 200 0.77 5.20 -12.00
N LEU A 201 0.67 5.40 -13.32
CA LEU A 201 0.08 4.41 -14.23
C LEU A 201 0.83 3.08 -14.22
N VAL A 202 2.17 3.10 -14.23
CA VAL A 202 3.00 1.90 -14.17
C VAL A 202 2.79 1.15 -12.86
N LEU A 203 2.78 1.84 -11.72
CA LEU A 203 2.60 1.21 -10.41
C LEU A 203 1.19 0.63 -10.25
N VAL A 204 0.17 1.33 -10.74
CA VAL A 204 -1.20 0.81 -10.79
C VAL A 204 -1.24 -0.43 -11.69
N ALA A 205 -0.73 -0.37 -12.91
CA ALA A 205 -0.73 -1.51 -13.83
C ALA A 205 0.01 -2.72 -13.28
N ALA A 206 1.18 -2.52 -12.65
CA ALA A 206 1.95 -3.58 -12.01
C ALA A 206 1.12 -4.27 -10.92
N ARG A 207 0.37 -3.51 -10.12
CA ARG A 207 -0.52 -4.08 -9.10
C ARG A 207 -1.66 -4.89 -9.71
N LEU A 208 -2.34 -4.34 -10.70
CA LEU A 208 -3.46 -5.03 -11.34
C LEU A 208 -3.02 -6.33 -12.04
N SER A 209 -1.77 -6.40 -12.53
CA SER A 209 -1.28 -7.57 -13.29
C SER A 209 -1.32 -8.90 -12.52
N TYR A 210 -1.20 -8.88 -11.20
CA TYR A 210 -1.24 -10.09 -10.37
C TYR A 210 -2.55 -10.24 -9.59
N HIS A 211 -3.55 -9.40 -9.89
CA HIS A 211 -4.90 -9.46 -9.36
C HIS A 211 -5.96 -9.68 -10.46
N LEU A 212 -5.52 -10.12 -11.65
CA LEU A 212 -6.41 -10.38 -12.78
C LEU A 212 -7.42 -11.49 -12.48
N GLU A 213 -7.13 -12.37 -11.52
CA GLU A 213 -8.04 -13.41 -11.03
C GLU A 213 -9.32 -12.85 -10.40
N TYR A 214 -9.35 -11.57 -10.03
CA TYR A 214 -10.56 -10.90 -9.53
C TYR A 214 -11.54 -10.51 -10.63
N GLY A 215 -11.18 -10.65 -11.91
CA GLY A 215 -12.05 -10.29 -13.03
C GLY A 215 -12.46 -8.82 -12.96
N LEU A 216 -13.76 -8.52 -13.09
CA LEU A 216 -14.26 -7.14 -13.05
C LEU A 216 -14.16 -6.48 -11.66
N ALA A 217 -14.04 -7.25 -10.57
CA ALA A 217 -13.86 -6.69 -9.23
C ALA A 217 -12.53 -5.92 -9.10
N ILE A 218 -11.58 -6.16 -10.02
CA ILE A 218 -10.30 -5.44 -10.06
C ILE A 218 -10.45 -3.92 -10.22
N VAL A 219 -11.61 -3.43 -10.70
CA VAL A 219 -11.85 -1.99 -10.89
C VAL A 219 -11.78 -1.23 -9.56
N SER A 220 -12.25 -1.81 -8.45
CA SER A 220 -12.14 -1.14 -7.14
C SER A 220 -10.68 -1.00 -6.69
N LEU A 221 -9.80 -1.94 -7.08
CA LEU A 221 -8.37 -1.88 -6.80
C LEU A 221 -7.65 -0.77 -7.56
N VAL A 222 -8.18 -0.29 -8.70
CA VAL A 222 -7.59 0.83 -9.44
C VAL A 222 -7.53 2.08 -8.57
N LEU A 223 -8.66 2.41 -7.90
CA LEU A 223 -8.76 3.57 -7.04
C LEU A 223 -7.80 3.45 -5.85
N TRP A 224 -7.83 2.29 -5.19
CA TRP A 224 -6.94 1.99 -4.06
C TRP A 224 -5.47 2.14 -4.46
N SER A 225 -5.08 1.51 -5.57
CA SER A 225 -3.70 1.52 -6.06
C SER A 225 -3.23 2.93 -6.34
N ALA A 226 -4.08 3.72 -7.03
CA ALA A 226 -3.76 5.09 -7.35
C ALA A 226 -3.60 5.96 -6.09
N VAL A 227 -4.53 5.83 -5.14
CA VAL A 227 -4.47 6.58 -3.88
C VAL A 227 -3.25 6.17 -3.06
N SER A 228 -3.00 4.88 -2.83
CA SER A 228 -1.84 4.38 -2.08
C SER A 228 -0.52 4.87 -2.67
N VAL A 229 -0.37 4.83 -3.99
CA VAL A 229 0.78 5.41 -4.68
C VAL A 229 0.89 6.91 -4.41
N LEU A 230 -0.18 7.70 -4.57
CA LEU A 230 -0.16 9.14 -4.31
C LEU A 230 0.18 9.47 -2.85
N LEU A 231 -0.34 8.70 -1.89
CA LEU A 231 -0.03 8.85 -0.46
C LEU A 231 1.43 8.51 -0.18
N TYR A 232 1.98 7.47 -0.80
CA TYR A 232 3.41 7.14 -0.73
C TYR A 232 4.27 8.21 -1.41
N LEU A 233 3.84 8.74 -2.55
CA LEU A 233 4.54 9.81 -3.26
C LEU A 233 4.64 11.08 -2.42
N ARG A 234 3.57 11.39 -1.68
CA ARG A 234 3.49 12.55 -0.77
C ARG A 234 4.27 12.34 0.52
N SER A 235 4.06 11.21 1.19
CA SER A 235 4.54 10.98 2.57
C SER A 235 5.90 10.31 2.64
N ARG A 236 6.20 9.47 1.64
CA ARG A 236 7.33 8.57 1.58
C ARG A 236 7.46 7.74 2.86
N ALA A 237 6.31 7.36 3.40
CA ALA A 237 6.17 6.53 4.58
C ALA A 237 5.41 5.29 4.15
N ILE A 238 6.13 4.18 3.96
CA ILE A 238 5.54 2.93 3.50
C ILE A 238 4.81 2.19 4.62
N LEU A 239 5.33 2.26 5.85
CA LEU A 239 4.80 1.53 6.99
C LEU A 239 3.32 1.82 7.28
N PRO A 240 2.83 3.08 7.24
CA PRO A 240 1.40 3.33 7.36
C PRO A 240 0.54 2.60 6.32
N ILE A 241 1.04 2.48 5.08
CA ILE A 241 0.33 1.83 3.97
C ILE A 241 0.33 0.31 4.16
N MET A 242 1.48 -0.28 4.52
CA MET A 242 1.58 -1.72 4.85
C MET A 242 0.60 -2.13 5.94
N ILE A 243 0.53 -1.34 7.01
CA ILE A 243 -0.38 -1.60 8.13
C ILE A 243 -1.84 -1.47 7.67
N ALA A 244 -2.17 -0.41 6.93
CA ALA A 244 -3.53 -0.20 6.45
C ALA A 244 -4.00 -1.34 5.53
N HIS A 245 -3.13 -1.76 4.61
CA HIS A 245 -3.36 -2.88 3.69
C HIS A 245 -3.57 -4.20 4.47
N ALA A 246 -2.62 -4.59 5.33
CA ALA A 246 -2.74 -5.82 6.11
C ALA A 246 -4.00 -5.84 6.99
N VAL A 247 -4.34 -4.71 7.62
CA VAL A 247 -5.55 -4.59 8.45
C VAL A 247 -6.82 -4.70 7.61
N TYR A 248 -6.84 -4.10 6.43
CA TYR A 248 -7.97 -4.19 5.52
C TYR A 248 -8.24 -5.64 5.10
N ASP A 249 -7.21 -6.35 4.66
CA ASP A 249 -7.35 -7.75 4.26
C ASP A 249 -7.81 -8.64 5.42
N ILE A 250 -7.27 -8.43 6.62
CA ILE A 250 -7.71 -9.15 7.82
C ILE A 250 -9.18 -8.83 8.14
N ALA A 251 -9.60 -7.57 8.00
CA ALA A 251 -10.99 -7.16 8.23
C ALA A 251 -11.94 -7.76 7.19
N LEU A 252 -11.49 -8.03 5.96
CA LEU A 252 -12.29 -8.70 4.95
C LEU A 252 -12.59 -10.17 5.28
N ILE A 253 -11.76 -10.84 6.10
CA ILE A 253 -11.98 -12.25 6.46
C ILE A 253 -13.36 -12.48 7.13
N PRO A 254 -13.70 -11.81 8.25
CA PRO A 254 -15.03 -11.96 8.85
C PRO A 254 -16.14 -11.39 7.96
N VAL A 255 -15.87 -10.32 7.20
CA VAL A 255 -16.85 -9.72 6.27
C VAL A 255 -17.29 -10.71 5.20
N ASN A 256 -16.34 -11.41 4.57
CA ASN A 256 -16.62 -12.39 3.54
C ASN A 256 -17.36 -13.60 4.09
N ARG A 257 -17.01 -14.06 5.31
CA ARG A 257 -17.72 -15.16 5.97
C ARG A 257 -19.17 -14.81 6.30
N VAL A 258 -19.38 -13.66 6.92
CA VAL A 258 -20.71 -13.16 7.26
C VAL A 258 -21.52 -12.88 5.99
N GLY A 259 -20.89 -12.33 4.95
CA GLY A 259 -21.54 -12.11 3.65
C GLY A 259 -22.01 -13.40 2.99
N ALA A 260 -21.19 -14.46 3.04
CA ALA A 260 -21.57 -15.77 2.52
C ALA A 260 -22.72 -16.42 3.31
N GLN A 261 -22.78 -16.22 4.63
CA GLN A 261 -23.80 -16.83 5.51
C GLN A 261 -25.10 -16.02 5.64
N HIS A 262 -24.99 -14.70 5.62
CA HIS A 262 -26.06 -13.77 6.01
C HIS A 262 -26.32 -12.66 4.97
N GLY A 263 -25.61 -12.67 3.84
CA GLY A 263 -25.80 -11.73 2.73
C GLY A 263 -25.06 -10.40 2.87
N LEU A 264 -25.15 -9.59 1.81
CA LEU A 264 -24.36 -8.37 1.63
C LEU A 264 -24.58 -7.32 2.74
N ALA A 265 -25.82 -7.14 3.21
CA ALA A 265 -26.13 -6.17 4.25
C ALA A 265 -25.40 -6.47 5.58
N ALA A 266 -25.32 -7.75 5.95
CA ALA A 266 -24.59 -8.18 7.14
C ALA A 266 -23.07 -7.97 6.95
N ALA A 267 -22.54 -8.30 5.77
CA ALA A 267 -21.13 -8.04 5.42
C ALA A 267 -20.77 -6.55 5.54
N THR A 268 -21.61 -5.66 4.98
CA THR A 268 -21.42 -4.21 5.06
C THR A 268 -21.48 -3.71 6.50
N ALA A 269 -22.40 -4.22 7.32
CA ALA A 269 -22.50 -3.86 8.74
C ALA A 269 -21.24 -4.27 9.52
N VAL A 270 -20.69 -5.46 9.25
CA VAL A 270 -19.43 -5.93 9.87
C VAL A 270 -18.26 -5.02 9.51
N PHE A 271 -18.15 -4.55 8.26
CA PHE A 271 -17.08 -3.63 7.85
C PHE A 271 -17.28 -2.21 8.37
N ALA A 272 -18.52 -1.76 8.56
CA ALA A 272 -18.81 -0.40 9.04
C ALA A 272 -18.21 -0.15 10.44
N VAL A 273 -18.14 -1.17 11.29
CA VAL A 273 -17.57 -1.07 12.65
C VAL A 273 -16.08 -0.70 12.63
N PRO A 274 -15.15 -1.48 12.03
CA PRO A 274 -13.74 -1.10 11.96
C PRO A 274 -13.55 0.21 11.18
N ALA A 275 -14.31 0.46 10.11
CA ALA A 275 -14.22 1.72 9.38
C ALA A 275 -14.56 2.95 10.25
N ALA A 276 -15.64 2.86 11.05
CA ALA A 276 -16.03 3.91 11.98
C ALA A 276 -14.99 4.13 13.09
N LEU A 277 -14.43 3.05 13.64
CA LEU A 277 -13.37 3.11 14.66
C LEU A 277 -12.10 3.77 14.11
N VAL A 278 -11.70 3.40 12.89
CA VAL A 278 -10.54 3.97 12.21
C VAL A 278 -10.76 5.45 11.89
N LEU A 279 -11.95 5.83 11.41
CA LEU A 279 -12.30 7.22 11.16
C LEU A 279 -12.28 8.05 12.45
N ALA A 280 -12.88 7.54 13.53
CA ALA A 280 -12.86 8.19 14.83
C ALA A 280 -11.41 8.35 15.33
N GLY A 281 -10.60 7.29 15.23
CA GLY A 281 -9.18 7.32 15.55
C GLY A 281 -8.43 8.39 14.76
N ALA A 282 -8.64 8.47 13.44
CA ALA A 282 -8.03 9.48 12.59
C ALA A 282 -8.44 10.91 12.99
N LEU A 283 -9.71 11.12 13.35
CA LEU A 283 -10.21 12.43 13.76
C LEU A 283 -9.70 12.87 15.13
N LEU A 284 -9.57 11.93 16.08
CA LEU A 284 -9.06 12.18 17.43
C LEU A 284 -7.54 12.40 17.44
N THR A 285 -6.81 11.66 16.60
CA THR A 285 -5.34 11.76 16.51
C THR A 285 -4.85 12.84 15.56
N GLY A 286 -5.65 13.21 14.55
CA GLY A 286 -5.35 14.22 13.53
C GLY A 286 -5.35 15.67 14.01
N ARG A 287 -5.59 15.94 15.30
CA ARG A 287 -5.20 17.20 15.93
C ARG A 287 -3.67 17.21 16.02
N ALA A 288 -3.02 17.66 14.94
CA ALA A 288 -1.59 17.89 14.95
C ALA A 288 -1.25 18.68 16.22
N PRO A 289 -0.24 18.27 17.02
CA PRO A 289 0.29 19.17 18.02
C PRO A 289 0.61 20.44 17.24
N ARG A 290 -0.04 21.55 17.61
CA ARG A 290 0.28 22.87 17.07
C ARG A 290 1.81 22.89 17.14
N GLN A 291 2.48 22.94 15.98
CA GLN A 291 3.90 23.23 16.01
C GLN A 291 3.92 24.59 16.69
N VAL A 292 4.16 24.59 17.99
CA VAL A 292 4.53 25.78 18.73
C VAL A 292 5.75 26.17 17.94
N ALA A 293 5.58 27.18 17.08
CA ALA A 293 6.68 27.71 16.32
C ALA A 293 7.71 27.98 17.40
N VAL A 294 8.77 27.18 17.39
CA VAL A 294 9.98 27.54 18.10
C VAL A 294 10.56 28.65 17.23
N ASP A 295 9.84 29.78 17.22
CA ASP A 295 10.41 31.10 17.07
C ASP A 295 11.24 31.27 18.34
N ALA A 296 12.30 30.46 18.47
CA ALA A 296 13.46 30.93 19.19
C ALA A 296 13.81 32.20 18.42
N PRO A 297 13.71 33.39 19.04
CA PRO A 297 14.27 34.58 18.42
C PRO A 297 15.67 34.17 18.01
N VAL A 298 15.97 34.30 16.71
CA VAL A 298 17.34 34.29 16.24
C VAL A 298 17.98 35.37 17.09
N GLY A 299 18.69 34.95 18.13
CA GLY A 299 19.43 35.85 18.97
C GLY A 299 20.25 36.67 18.01
N GLU A 300 19.91 37.94 17.91
CA GLU A 300 20.76 38.94 17.30
C GLU A 300 22.12 38.69 17.92
N HIS A 301 23.06 38.18 17.12
CA HIS A 301 24.45 38.20 17.51
C HIS A 301 24.76 39.65 17.83
N PRO A 302 25.11 40.01 19.08
CA PRO A 302 25.56 41.36 19.35
C PRO A 302 26.81 41.58 18.51
N ALA A 303 26.65 42.37 17.45
CA ALA A 303 27.74 42.94 16.70
C ALA A 303 28.43 43.95 17.63
N GLY A 304 29.45 43.50 18.36
CA GLY A 304 30.22 44.43 19.18
C GLY A 304 31.16 43.76 20.18
N ALA A 305 32.39 43.49 19.73
CA ALA A 305 33.60 43.85 20.46
C ALA A 305 34.82 43.48 19.59
N VAL A 306 35.15 44.38 18.66
CA VAL A 306 36.52 44.50 18.17
C VAL A 306 37.25 45.30 19.26
N GLU A 307 37.96 44.62 20.15
CA GLU A 307 38.99 45.26 20.98
C GLU A 307 40.28 45.37 20.17
N ARG A 308 40.88 46.56 20.28
CA ARG A 308 42.14 46.97 19.65
C ARG A 308 43.33 46.50 20.48
#